data_AF-A0A660NSI5-F1
#
_entry.id   AF-A0A660NSI5-F1
#
_cell.length_a   1.000
_cell.length_b   1.000
_cell.length_c   1.000
_cell.angle_alpha   90.00
_cell.angle_beta   90.00
_cell.angle_gamma   90.00
#
_symmetry.space_group_name_H-M   'P 1'
#
loop_
_entity.id
_entity.type
_entity.pdbx_description
1 polymer ?
#
loop_
_entity_poly.entity_id
_entity_poly.type
_entity_poly.pdbx_seq_one_letter_code
_entity_poly.pdbx_strand_id
1 'polypeptide(L)' 'IPIIIPCHRVIGTNGTMTGYASGIWRKEFLLKLESRK' A
#
# COMPACT_ATOMS: atom_id res chain seq x y z
N ILE A 1 5.78 3.19 11.75
CA ILE A 1 6.74 3.07 10.63
C ILE A 1 6.13 2.84 9.23
N PRO A 2 4.98 2.17 9.01
CA PRO A 2 4.55 1.74 7.65
C PRO A 2 4.17 2.85 6.65
N ILE A 3 4.15 4.12 7.08
CA ILE A 3 3.99 5.30 6.21
C ILE A 3 5.36 5.90 5.85
N ILE A 4 6.30 5.87 6.80
CA ILE A 4 7.67 6.39 6.63
C ILE A 4 8.49 5.41 5.77
N ILE A 5 8.40 4.11 6.06
CA ILE A 5 8.86 3.06 5.16
C ILE A 5 7.67 2.71 4.26
N PRO A 6 7.73 2.93 2.94
CA PRO A 6 6.58 2.84 2.04
C PRO A 6 6.24 1.38 1.69
N CYS A 7 6.02 0.53 2.69
CA CYS A 7 5.62 -0.86 2.49
C CYS A 7 4.25 -0.99 1.80
N HIS A 8 3.45 0.09 1.75
CA HIS A 8 2.23 0.13 0.98
C HIS A 8 2.43 0.20 -0.53
N ARG A 9 3.64 0.56 -1.00
CA ARG A 9 3.97 0.62 -2.44
C ARG A 9 4.46 -0.70 -3.02
N VAL A 10 4.70 -1.72 -2.19
CA VAL A 10 5.15 -3.04 -2.64
C VAL A 10 3.95 -3.86 -3.07
N ILE A 11 3.83 -4.21 -4.36
CA ILE A 11 2.73 -5.00 -4.93
C ILE A 11 3.27 -6.38 -5.34
N GLY A 12 2.50 -7.45 -5.12
CA GLY A 12 2.91 -8.78 -5.55
C GLY A 12 3.03 -8.88 -7.07
N THR A 13 3.90 -9.74 -7.58
CA THR A 13 4.17 -9.91 -9.02
C THR A 13 2.93 -10.26 -9.85
N ASN A 14 1.91 -10.82 -9.20
CA ASN A 14 0.60 -11.14 -9.80
C ASN A 14 -0.40 -9.96 -9.77
N GLY A 15 0.06 -8.74 -9.46
CA GLY A 15 -0.79 -7.55 -9.28
C GLY A 15 -1.66 -7.59 -8.01
N THR A 16 -1.55 -8.64 -7.19
CA THR A 16 -2.38 -8.81 -6.01
C THR A 16 -1.85 -7.99 -4.83
N MET A 17 -2.74 -7.22 -4.23
CA MET A 17 -2.46 -6.44 -3.02
C MET A 17 -2.53 -7.35 -1.78
N THR A 18 -1.38 -7.89 -1.38
CA THR A 18 -1.27 -8.76 -0.21
C THR A 18 -0.41 -8.12 0.89
N GLY A 19 -0.50 -8.67 2.11
CA GLY A 19 0.51 -8.49 3.15
C GLY A 19 0.71 -7.07 3.66
N TYR A 20 -0.36 -6.35 4.03
CA TYR A 20 -0.21 -5.10 4.78
C TYR A 20 -0.52 -5.33 6.26
N ALA A 21 0.47 -5.12 7.13
CA ALA A 21 0.33 -5.29 8.58
C ALA A 21 -0.83 -4.45 9.16
N SER A 22 -1.18 -3.35 8.49
CA SER A 22 -2.27 -2.46 8.89
C SER A 22 -3.55 -2.65 8.07
N GLY A 23 -3.66 -3.72 7.28
CA GLY A 23 -4.84 -4.06 6.47
C GLY A 23 -4.79 -3.52 5.03
N ILE A 24 -5.27 -4.32 4.08
CA ILE A 24 -5.20 -4.02 2.63
C ILE A 24 -5.92 -2.72 2.27
N TRP A 25 -7.04 -2.41 2.93
CA TRP A 25 -7.80 -1.18 2.72
C TRP A 25 -6.97 0.09 2.98
N ARG A 26 -6.09 0.09 3.99
CA ARG A 26 -5.20 1.23 4.28
C ARG A 26 -4.14 1.38 3.18
N LYS A 27 -3.64 0.26 2.67
CA LYS A 27 -2.67 0.22 1.57
C LYS A 27 -3.23 0.90 0.32
N GLU A 28 -4.46 0.55 -0.03
CA GLU A 28 -5.16 1.07 -1.21
C GLU A 28 -5.53 2.55 -1.04
N PHE A 29 -5.98 2.95 0.16
CA PHE A 29 -6.23 4.35 0.49
C PHE A 29 -4.97 5.22 0.38
N LEU A 30 -3.83 4.75 0.90
CA LEU A 30 -2.56 5.47 0.82
C LEU A 30 -2.07 5.58 -0.62
N LEU A 31 -2.11 4.51 -1.41
CA LEU A 31 -1.77 4.56 -2.85
C LEU A 31 -2.67 5.55 -3.61
N LYS A 32 -3.97 5.55 -3.33
CA LYS A 32 -4.92 6.48 -3.97
C LYS A 32 -4.68 7.93 -3.59
N LEU A 33 -4.28 8.21 -2.35
CA LEU A 33 -3.87 9.54 -1.91
C LEU A 33 -2.57 9.98 -2.61
N GLU A 34 -1.60 9.09 -2.76
CA GLU A 34 -0.35 9.37 -3.46
C GLU A 34 -0.54 9.59 -4.96
N SER A 35 -1.42 8.84 -5.62
CA SER A 35 -1.78 9.02 -7.04
C SER A 35 -2.66 10.25 -7.32
N ARG A 36 -3.24 10.88 -6.28
CA ARG A 36 -4.02 12.12 -6.41
C ARG A 36 -3.15 13.39 -6.35
N LYS A 37 -1.83 13.24 -6.38
CA LYS A 37 -0.86 14.33 -6.44
C LYS A 37 -0.37 14.52 -7.86
#